data_AF-A0A813ZVB9-F1
#
_entry.id   AF-A0A813ZVB9-F1
#
_cell.length_a   1.000
_cell.length_b   1.000
_cell.length_c   1.000
_cell.angle_alpha   90.00
_cell.angle_beta   90.00
_cell.angle_gamma   90.00
#
_symmetry.space_group_name_H-M   'P 1'
#
loop_
_entity.id
_entity.type
_entity.pdbx_description
1 polymer ?
#
loop_
_entity_poly.entity_id
_entity_poly.type
_entity_poly.pdbx_seq_one_letter_code
_entity_poly.pdbx_strand_id
1 'polypeptide(L)'
;MMKFSIISILFVFINGEFEMKNLCTDRNATSKSVIDYCKSQNGSLEFRCCFLSNSTNILAIDLTEMHLNKVPDLIEFTNLINVTMMDLRLNPQLKSSDKDDFLGMKYLDYLFLPEQYSCPGEKRIWQVINKTTDPIGIVCMHQKDFCTNSTDTCIEPNSYCVSNGPNHFLCLCKNGYYGYKCLRYGQFRIGIFFGISITVTVILSILFYVTQRRHVKKD
;
A
#
# COMPACT_ATOMS: atom_id res chain seq x y z
N MET A 1 -36.37 32.53 -12.51
CA MET A 1 -35.11 31.89 -12.96
C MET A 1 -34.42 31.27 -11.75
N MET A 2 -34.62 29.97 -11.53
CA MET A 2 -34.08 29.22 -10.39
C MET A 2 -32.59 28.98 -10.59
N LYS A 3 -31.74 29.60 -9.77
CA LYS A 3 -30.33 29.19 -9.63
C LYS A 3 -30.30 27.98 -8.70
N PHE A 4 -30.28 26.78 -9.28
CA PHE A 4 -29.86 25.57 -8.57
C PHE A 4 -28.36 25.68 -8.30
N SER A 5 -28.00 26.12 -7.09
CA SER A 5 -26.62 26.00 -6.63
C SER A 5 -26.42 24.54 -6.20
N ILE A 6 -25.99 23.70 -7.13
CA ILE A 6 -25.50 22.35 -6.84
C ILE A 6 -24.19 22.56 -6.07
N ILE A 7 -24.26 22.48 -4.75
CA ILE A 7 -23.06 22.44 -3.90
C ILE A 7 -22.46 21.05 -4.11
N SER A 8 -21.58 20.96 -5.10
CA SER A 8 -20.72 19.81 -5.31
C SER A 8 -19.75 19.78 -4.12
N ILE A 9 -19.96 18.87 -3.18
CA ILE A 9 -19.00 18.58 -2.11
C ILE A 9 -17.82 17.87 -2.77
N LEU A 10 -16.87 18.65 -3.27
CA LEU A 10 -15.55 18.16 -3.63
C LEU A 10 -14.81 17.89 -2.31
N PHE A 11 -14.73 16.63 -1.90
CA PHE A 11 -13.73 16.21 -0.92
C PHE A 11 -12.35 16.36 -1.59
N VAL A 12 -11.75 17.54 -1.42
CA VAL A 12 -10.32 17.71 -1.73
C VAL A 12 -9.56 17.09 -0.57
N PHE A 13 -9.18 15.82 -0.73
CA PHE A 13 -8.09 15.24 0.04
C PHE A 13 -6.81 15.93 -0.46
N ILE A 14 -6.28 16.87 0.32
CA ILE A 14 -4.90 17.30 0.14
C ILE A 14 -4.04 16.23 0.82
N ASN A 15 -3.79 15.13 0.12
CA ASN A 15 -2.64 14.30 0.44
C ASN A 15 -1.44 14.98 -0.20
N GLY A 16 -0.37 15.18 0.57
CA GLY A 16 0.92 15.54 0.02
C GLY A 16 1.37 14.41 -0.90
N GLU A 17 1.16 14.61 -2.20
CA GLU A 17 1.48 13.67 -3.25
C GLU A 17 3.01 13.61 -3.39
N PHE A 18 3.63 12.59 -2.79
CA PHE A 18 4.92 12.14 -3.30
C PHE A 18 4.61 11.34 -4.56
N GLU A 19 4.42 12.02 -5.69
CA GLU A 19 4.15 11.36 -6.97
C GLU A 19 5.29 10.39 -7.31
N MET A 20 4.96 9.11 -7.49
CA MET A 20 5.88 8.04 -7.94
C MET A 20 6.68 8.39 -9.20
N LYS A 21 6.19 9.37 -9.99
CA LYS A 21 6.92 9.94 -11.12
C LYS A 21 8.34 10.33 -10.71
N ASN A 22 8.56 10.86 -9.51
CA ASN A 22 9.88 11.29 -9.05
C ASN A 22 10.77 10.11 -8.60
N LEU A 23 10.20 8.98 -8.15
CA LEU A 23 10.98 7.86 -7.63
C LEU A 23 11.81 7.17 -8.73
N CYS A 24 11.26 7.11 -9.95
CA CYS A 24 11.85 6.43 -11.09
C CYS A 24 12.36 7.36 -12.21
N THR A 25 12.32 8.70 -12.08
CA THR A 25 12.70 9.59 -13.23
C THR A 25 13.82 10.58 -12.95
N ASP A 26 14.36 10.62 -11.73
CA ASP A 26 15.29 11.69 -11.34
C ASP A 26 16.78 11.36 -11.53
N ARG A 27 17.20 10.10 -11.31
CA ARG A 27 18.63 9.72 -11.24
C ARG A 27 18.87 8.28 -11.68
N ASN A 28 20.07 7.97 -12.18
CA ASN A 28 20.42 6.58 -12.46
C ASN A 28 20.60 5.76 -11.17
N ALA A 29 20.33 4.46 -11.27
CA ALA A 29 20.60 3.51 -10.21
C ALA A 29 22.11 3.48 -9.85
N THR A 30 22.37 3.43 -8.57
CA THR A 30 23.67 3.30 -7.91
C THR A 30 23.82 1.93 -7.23
N SER A 31 22.70 1.27 -6.90
CA SER A 31 22.72 -0.07 -6.29
C SER A 31 23.13 -1.14 -7.30
N LYS A 32 24.32 -1.71 -7.09
CA LYS A 32 24.79 -2.88 -7.85
C LYS A 32 23.82 -4.06 -7.75
N SER A 33 23.25 -4.32 -6.56
CA SER A 33 22.30 -5.40 -6.34
C SER A 33 21.08 -5.27 -7.27
N VAL A 34 20.50 -4.06 -7.36
CA VAL A 34 19.33 -3.80 -8.22
C VAL A 34 19.70 -3.89 -9.70
N ILE A 35 20.85 -3.33 -10.10
CA ILE A 35 21.33 -3.37 -11.48
C ILE A 35 21.57 -4.81 -11.95
N ASP A 36 22.28 -5.62 -11.15
CA ASP A 36 22.61 -7.00 -11.48
C ASP A 36 21.35 -7.89 -11.46
N TYR A 37 20.45 -7.67 -10.49
CA TYR A 37 19.15 -8.33 -10.47
C TYR A 37 18.33 -8.01 -11.72
N CYS A 38 18.27 -6.73 -12.11
CA CYS A 38 17.52 -6.32 -13.30
C CYS A 38 18.02 -7.01 -14.57
N LYS A 39 19.34 -7.06 -14.75
CA LYS A 39 19.96 -7.79 -15.86
C LYS A 39 19.63 -9.28 -15.82
N SER A 40 19.67 -9.90 -14.64
CA SER A 40 19.35 -11.33 -14.47
C SER A 40 17.91 -11.69 -14.84
N GLN A 41 16.98 -10.73 -14.70
CA GLN A 41 15.57 -10.90 -15.04
C GLN A 41 15.25 -10.49 -16.49
N ASN A 42 16.26 -10.20 -17.32
CA ASN A 42 16.08 -9.56 -18.64
C ASN A 42 15.19 -8.31 -18.57
N GLY A 43 15.27 -7.56 -17.47
CA GLY A 43 14.52 -6.34 -17.24
C GLY A 43 15.13 -5.14 -17.97
N SER A 44 14.31 -4.10 -18.14
CA SER A 44 14.77 -2.79 -18.62
C SER A 44 14.99 -1.88 -17.42
N LEU A 45 16.21 -1.42 -17.22
CA LEU A 45 16.53 -0.45 -16.17
C LEU A 45 16.24 0.96 -16.70
N GLU A 46 15.22 1.61 -16.15
CA GLU A 46 14.94 3.01 -16.39
C GLU A 46 15.24 3.78 -15.10
N PHE A 47 16.32 4.57 -15.13
CA PHE A 47 16.81 5.32 -13.98
C PHE A 47 17.06 4.41 -12.76
N ARG A 48 16.22 4.49 -11.72
CA ARG A 48 16.31 3.70 -10.47
C ARG A 48 15.41 2.46 -10.47
N CYS A 49 14.54 2.31 -11.46
CA CYS A 49 13.50 1.30 -11.47
C CYS A 49 13.78 0.27 -12.56
N CYS A 50 13.77 -1.00 -12.16
CA CYS A 50 13.83 -2.11 -13.08
C CYS A 50 12.43 -2.53 -13.47
N PHE A 51 12.13 -2.42 -14.76
CA PHE A 51 10.87 -2.85 -15.35
C PHE A 51 11.01 -4.24 -15.94
N LEU A 52 9.95 -5.03 -15.84
CA LEU A 52 9.82 -6.24 -16.65
C LEU A 52 9.80 -5.85 -18.13
N SER A 53 10.53 -6.56 -18.98
CA SER A 53 10.64 -6.25 -20.41
C SER A 53 9.27 -6.07 -21.07
N ASN A 54 9.09 -4.96 -21.79
CA ASN A 54 7.84 -4.57 -22.46
C ASN A 54 6.62 -4.47 -21.54
N SER A 55 6.82 -4.17 -20.25
CA SER A 55 5.76 -4.01 -19.27
C SER A 55 5.97 -2.75 -18.42
N THR A 56 4.88 -2.25 -17.85
CA THR A 56 4.91 -1.20 -16.82
C THR A 56 5.15 -1.77 -15.41
N ASN A 57 5.28 -3.09 -15.28
CA ASN A 57 5.47 -3.75 -14.00
C ASN A 57 6.90 -3.55 -13.50
N ILE A 58 7.02 -2.92 -12.33
CA ILE A 58 8.30 -2.71 -11.66
C ILE A 58 8.69 -3.98 -10.89
N LEU A 59 9.85 -4.54 -11.20
CA LEU A 59 10.44 -5.71 -10.55
C LEU A 59 11.36 -5.32 -9.39
N ALA A 60 12.14 -4.26 -9.54
CA ALA A 60 13.10 -3.82 -8.52
C ALA A 60 13.23 -2.31 -8.47
N ILE A 61 13.54 -1.76 -7.29
CA ILE A 61 13.70 -0.32 -7.08
C ILE A 61 14.96 -0.05 -6.27
N ASP A 62 15.79 0.85 -6.79
CA ASP A 62 16.95 1.40 -6.09
C ASP A 62 16.59 2.70 -5.36
N LEU A 63 16.49 2.64 -4.04
CA LEU A 63 16.24 3.79 -3.17
C LEU A 63 17.48 4.23 -2.39
N THR A 64 18.68 3.83 -2.84
CA THR A 64 19.93 4.20 -2.17
C THR A 64 20.23 5.69 -2.30
N GLU A 65 20.76 6.29 -1.23
CA GLU A 65 21.21 7.70 -1.18
C GLU A 65 20.14 8.73 -1.56
N MET A 66 18.87 8.45 -1.26
CA MET A 66 17.75 9.36 -1.54
C MET A 66 17.46 10.34 -0.38
N HIS A 67 18.26 10.31 0.69
CA HIS A 67 18.05 11.10 1.91
C HIS A 67 16.65 10.90 2.51
N LEU A 68 16.18 9.65 2.48
CA LEU A 68 14.85 9.29 2.94
C LEU A 68 14.75 9.33 4.47
N ASN A 69 13.66 9.91 4.98
CA ASN A 69 13.34 9.94 6.41
C ASN A 69 12.29 8.88 6.81
N LYS A 70 11.51 8.41 5.83
CA LYS A 70 10.50 7.37 5.93
C LYS A 70 10.57 6.52 4.66
N VAL A 71 10.20 5.23 4.75
CA VAL A 71 9.97 4.40 3.56
C VAL A 71 8.85 5.05 2.73
N PRO A 72 9.05 5.28 1.41
CA PRO A 72 8.02 5.83 0.55
C PRO A 72 6.77 4.96 0.58
N ASP A 73 5.60 5.58 0.71
CA ASP A 73 4.34 4.86 0.63
C ASP A 73 4.09 4.43 -0.82
N LEU A 74 4.16 3.12 -1.07
CA LEU A 74 3.89 2.54 -2.39
C LEU A 74 2.47 1.97 -2.48
N ILE A 75 1.63 2.11 -1.44
CA ILE A 75 0.31 1.48 -1.34
C ILE A 75 -0.59 1.91 -2.50
N GLU A 76 -0.56 3.19 -2.91
CA GLU A 76 -1.30 3.69 -4.07
C GLU A 76 -0.96 2.95 -5.38
N PHE A 77 0.17 2.26 -5.41
CA PHE A 77 0.69 1.53 -6.56
C PHE A 77 0.78 0.00 -6.36
N THR A 78 0.53 -0.52 -5.15
CA THR A 78 0.66 -1.96 -4.81
C THR A 78 -0.24 -2.89 -5.64
N ASN A 79 -1.33 -2.37 -6.22
CA ASN A 79 -2.18 -3.15 -7.14
C ASN A 79 -1.58 -3.30 -8.55
N LEU A 80 -0.56 -2.50 -8.89
CA LEU A 80 0.10 -2.45 -10.21
C LEU A 80 1.58 -2.88 -10.14
N ILE A 81 2.13 -3.06 -8.94
CA ILE A 81 3.56 -3.24 -8.72
C ILE A 81 3.86 -4.59 -8.06
N ASN A 82 4.60 -5.44 -8.77
CA ASN A 82 5.18 -6.67 -8.25
C ASN A 82 6.65 -6.45 -7.88
N VAL A 83 6.95 -5.49 -6.97
CA VAL A 83 8.34 -5.30 -6.53
C VAL A 83 8.79 -6.57 -5.82
N THR A 84 9.86 -7.15 -6.37
CA THR A 84 10.55 -8.32 -5.85
C THR A 84 11.85 -7.94 -5.14
N MET A 85 12.47 -6.81 -5.50
CA MET A 85 13.69 -6.33 -4.85
C MET A 85 13.63 -4.84 -4.53
N MET A 86 14.02 -4.45 -3.33
CA MET A 86 14.13 -3.05 -2.93
C MET A 86 15.42 -2.81 -2.15
N ASP A 87 16.15 -1.75 -2.50
CA ASP A 87 17.37 -1.34 -1.79
C ASP A 87 17.23 0.03 -1.14
N LEU A 88 17.10 0.05 0.19
CA LEU A 88 16.97 1.25 1.03
C LEU A 88 18.29 1.62 1.73
N ARG A 89 19.40 0.92 1.45
CA ARG A 89 20.70 1.18 2.08
C ARG A 89 21.17 2.61 1.79
N LEU A 90 22.15 3.09 2.56
CA LEU A 90 22.73 4.42 2.39
C LEU A 90 21.73 5.57 2.64
N ASN A 91 20.68 5.33 3.43
CA ASN A 91 19.78 6.36 3.95
C ASN A 91 19.93 6.45 5.49
N PRO A 92 20.90 7.23 6.01
CA PRO A 92 21.17 7.29 7.45
C PRO A 92 20.06 7.98 8.26
N GLN A 93 19.21 8.79 7.61
CA GLN A 93 18.10 9.50 8.25
C GLN A 93 16.83 8.63 8.35
N LEU A 94 16.81 7.48 7.67
CA LEU A 94 15.69 6.56 7.68
C LEU A 94 15.56 5.99 9.10
N LYS A 95 14.39 6.20 9.71
CA LYS A 95 14.09 5.74 11.08
C LYS A 95 13.64 4.28 11.11
N SER A 96 14.19 3.52 12.05
CA SER A 96 13.90 2.09 12.25
C SER A 96 12.43 1.74 11.98
N SER A 97 12.21 0.72 11.15
CA SER A 97 10.92 0.34 10.55
C SER A 97 9.70 0.69 11.39
N ASP A 98 8.85 1.57 10.87
CA ASP A 98 7.47 1.60 11.31
C ASP A 98 6.82 0.28 10.92
N LYS A 99 5.86 -0.19 11.73
CA LYS A 99 5.24 -1.50 11.50
C LYS A 99 4.65 -1.62 10.10
N ASP A 100 4.19 -0.52 9.53
CA ASP A 100 3.38 -0.49 8.30
C ASP A 100 4.16 -0.06 7.05
N ASP A 101 5.48 0.15 7.14
CA ASP A 101 6.32 0.67 6.04
C ASP A 101 6.28 -0.19 4.76
N PHE A 102 6.02 -1.49 4.90
CA PHE A 102 6.02 -2.45 3.79
C PHE A 102 4.64 -3.07 3.53
N LEU A 103 3.57 -2.42 4.00
CA LEU A 103 2.20 -2.87 3.78
C LEU A 103 1.90 -3.00 2.28
N GLY A 104 1.32 -4.13 1.86
CA GLY A 104 0.97 -4.41 0.47
C GLY A 104 2.12 -4.97 -0.38
N MET A 105 3.36 -4.99 0.12
CA MET A 105 4.53 -5.50 -0.62
C MET A 105 4.64 -7.03 -0.55
N LYS A 106 3.63 -7.73 -1.06
CA LYS A 106 3.46 -9.19 -0.97
C LYS A 106 4.53 -10.03 -1.70
N TYR A 107 5.27 -9.43 -2.63
CA TYR A 107 6.19 -10.16 -3.52
C TYR A 107 7.67 -9.83 -3.29
N LEU A 108 8.02 -9.08 -2.24
CA LEU A 108 9.42 -8.80 -1.91
C LEU A 108 10.16 -10.10 -1.63
N ASP A 109 11.13 -10.44 -2.47
CA ASP A 109 12.04 -11.57 -2.27
C ASP A 109 13.40 -11.10 -1.72
N TYR A 110 13.77 -9.85 -2.01
CA TYR A 110 15.00 -9.22 -1.53
C TYR A 110 14.74 -7.82 -0.97
N LEU A 111 15.09 -7.61 0.30
CA LEU A 111 14.99 -6.31 0.95
C LEU A 111 16.34 -5.94 1.58
N PHE A 112 16.98 -4.91 1.04
CA PHE A 112 18.23 -4.38 1.59
C PHE A 112 17.92 -3.15 2.45
N LEU A 113 18.34 -3.19 3.71
CA LEU A 113 18.06 -2.18 4.72
C LEU A 113 19.36 -1.59 5.29
N PRO A 114 19.35 -0.33 5.75
CA PRO A 114 20.45 0.21 6.55
C PRO A 114 20.76 -0.63 7.80
N GLU A 115 21.98 -0.57 8.32
CA GLU A 115 22.43 -1.43 9.43
C GLU A 115 21.60 -1.28 10.71
N GLN A 116 21.04 -0.10 10.97
CA GLN A 116 20.20 0.16 12.14
C GLN A 116 18.81 -0.50 12.09
N TYR A 117 18.46 -1.18 10.99
CA TYR A 117 17.16 -1.82 10.82
C TYR A 117 17.14 -3.25 11.32
N SER A 118 15.94 -3.81 11.39
CA SER A 118 15.75 -5.26 11.44
C SER A 118 14.79 -5.64 10.33
N CYS A 119 14.95 -6.86 9.79
CA CYS A 119 14.03 -7.37 8.79
C CYS A 119 12.61 -7.42 9.37
N PRO A 120 11.60 -6.86 8.68
CA PRO A 120 10.23 -6.86 9.17
C PRO A 120 9.73 -8.30 9.34
N GLY A 121 9.31 -8.64 10.56
CA GLY A 121 8.89 -9.99 10.94
C GLY A 121 10.02 -11.02 11.08
N GLU A 122 11.27 -10.61 10.95
CA GLU A 122 12.48 -11.41 11.20
C GLU A 122 12.42 -12.82 10.58
N LYS A 123 12.93 -13.85 11.27
CA LYS A 123 13.00 -15.24 10.78
C LYS A 123 11.63 -15.89 10.57
N ARG A 124 10.56 -15.31 11.13
CA ARG A 124 9.19 -15.78 10.88
C ARG A 124 8.81 -15.56 9.43
N ILE A 125 9.26 -14.45 8.84
CA ILE A 125 8.91 -14.02 7.49
C ILE A 125 10.03 -14.28 6.51
N TRP A 126 11.28 -14.13 6.89
CA TRP A 126 12.40 -14.29 5.97
C TRP A 126 13.05 -15.66 6.15
N GLN A 127 13.42 -16.33 5.05
CA GLN A 127 14.19 -17.57 5.14
C GLN A 127 15.63 -17.29 5.54
N VAL A 128 16.22 -16.23 4.99
CA VAL A 128 17.61 -15.87 5.23
C VAL A 128 17.71 -14.39 5.58
N ILE A 129 18.47 -14.09 6.63
CA ILE A 129 18.78 -12.73 7.06
C ILE A 129 20.29 -12.65 7.23
N ASN A 130 20.95 -11.83 6.43
CA ASN A 130 22.40 -11.67 6.43
C ASN A 130 22.78 -10.21 6.65
N LYS A 131 23.95 -9.97 7.25
CA LYS A 131 24.58 -8.64 7.26
C LYS A 131 25.47 -8.50 6.04
N THR A 132 25.47 -7.35 5.40
CA THR A 132 26.41 -6.98 4.34
C THR A 132 27.41 -5.96 4.84
N THR A 133 28.61 -5.98 4.29
CA THR A 133 29.69 -5.03 4.61
C THR A 133 29.95 -4.03 3.49
N ASP A 134 29.49 -4.30 2.27
CA ASP A 134 29.70 -3.45 1.09
C ASP A 134 28.46 -3.43 0.17
N PRO A 135 27.63 -2.37 0.24
CA PRO A 135 27.56 -1.41 1.34
C PRO A 135 27.05 -2.05 2.63
N ILE A 136 27.43 -1.45 3.76
CA ILE A 136 27.03 -1.93 5.09
C ILE A 136 25.51 -1.91 5.26
N GLY A 137 24.95 -2.99 5.82
CA GLY A 137 23.51 -3.10 5.99
C GLY A 137 23.04 -4.51 6.32
N ILE A 138 21.73 -4.71 6.17
CA ILE A 138 21.05 -6.00 6.39
C ILE A 138 20.30 -6.37 5.12
N VAL A 139 20.31 -7.65 4.78
CA VAL A 139 19.60 -8.20 3.64
C VAL A 139 18.65 -9.29 4.12
N CYS A 140 17.37 -9.09 3.83
CA CYS A 140 16.29 -10.03 4.08
C CYS A 140 15.96 -10.72 2.76
N MET A 141 16.02 -12.06 2.75
CA MET A 141 15.86 -12.84 1.53
C MET A 141 14.80 -13.93 1.70
N HIS A 142 14.07 -14.15 0.61
CA HIS A 142 13.02 -15.14 0.47
C HIS A 142 11.92 -14.95 1.50
N GLN A 143 11.04 -13.99 1.21
CA GLN A 143 9.83 -13.78 1.99
C GLN A 143 8.95 -15.03 1.91
N LYS A 144 8.69 -15.60 3.07
CA LYS A 144 7.71 -16.66 3.29
C LYS A 144 6.33 -16.04 3.29
N ASP A 145 5.37 -16.78 2.76
CA ASP A 145 3.97 -16.42 2.95
C ASP A 145 3.61 -16.57 4.44
N PHE A 146 3.13 -15.48 5.03
CA PHE A 146 2.71 -15.39 6.42
C PHE A 146 1.63 -16.42 6.75
N CYS A 147 0.73 -16.65 5.80
CA CYS A 147 -0.47 -17.47 5.99
C CYS A 147 -0.19 -18.97 5.91
N THR A 148 0.88 -19.40 5.25
CA THR A 148 1.23 -20.83 5.14
C THR A 148 1.77 -21.39 6.45
N ASN A 149 2.45 -20.57 7.25
CA ASN A 149 3.16 -21.00 8.46
C ASN A 149 2.41 -20.70 9.78
N SER A 150 1.20 -20.14 9.70
CA SER A 150 0.49 -19.66 10.88
C SER A 150 -0.94 -20.22 10.89
N THR A 151 -1.19 -21.17 11.79
CA THR A 151 -2.47 -21.91 11.88
C THR A 151 -3.63 -21.08 12.43
N ASP A 152 -3.34 -20.00 13.18
CA ASP A 152 -4.34 -19.22 13.93
C ASP A 152 -4.43 -17.74 13.50
N THR A 153 -4.32 -17.45 12.20
CA THR A 153 -4.33 -16.05 11.71
C THR A 153 -5.72 -15.44 11.62
N CYS A 154 -6.69 -16.22 11.11
CA CYS A 154 -8.06 -15.77 10.93
C CYS A 154 -8.99 -16.62 11.81
N ILE A 155 -9.58 -15.98 12.82
CA ILE A 155 -10.41 -16.64 13.85
C ILE A 155 -11.71 -17.15 13.24
N GLU A 156 -12.30 -16.40 12.30
CA GLU A 156 -13.61 -16.74 11.76
C GLU A 156 -13.57 -17.82 10.66
N PRO A 157 -14.48 -18.81 10.71
CA PRO A 157 -14.43 -19.98 9.83
C PRO A 157 -14.68 -19.66 8.34
N ASN A 158 -15.34 -18.53 8.08
CA ASN A 158 -15.70 -18.07 6.74
C ASN A 158 -14.71 -17.06 6.16
N SER A 159 -13.60 -16.81 6.86
CA SER A 159 -12.49 -16.04 6.33
C SER A 159 -11.32 -16.97 5.97
N TYR A 160 -10.39 -16.42 5.20
CA TYR A 160 -9.11 -17.06 4.88
C TYR A 160 -8.01 -16.01 4.91
N CYS A 161 -6.81 -16.45 5.27
CA CYS A 161 -5.64 -15.60 5.39
C CYS A 161 -5.03 -15.32 4.01
N VAL A 162 -4.63 -14.07 3.78
CA VAL A 162 -3.85 -13.63 2.62
C VAL A 162 -2.68 -12.78 3.11
N SER A 163 -1.45 -13.08 2.66
CA SER A 163 -0.28 -12.26 2.96
C SER A 163 -0.41 -10.87 2.35
N ASN A 164 -0.04 -9.84 3.11
CA ASN A 164 -0.14 -8.45 2.70
C ASN A 164 1.17 -7.69 2.93
N GLY A 165 2.29 -8.35 2.62
CA GLY A 165 3.64 -7.83 2.79
C GLY A 165 4.36 -8.41 4.02
N PRO A 166 5.62 -8.01 4.24
CA PRO A 166 6.40 -8.53 5.34
C PRO A 166 5.71 -8.29 6.69
N ASN A 167 5.47 -9.36 7.46
CA ASN A 167 4.83 -9.32 8.77
C ASN A 167 3.36 -8.81 8.78
N HIS A 168 2.71 -8.77 7.61
CA HIS A 168 1.33 -8.33 7.47
C HIS A 168 0.47 -9.39 6.79
N PHE A 169 -0.78 -9.47 7.23
CA PHE A 169 -1.79 -10.34 6.62
C PHE A 169 -3.17 -9.70 6.67
N LEU A 170 -4.04 -10.16 5.78
CA LEU A 170 -5.44 -9.81 5.69
C LEU A 170 -6.28 -11.07 5.85
N CYS A 171 -7.44 -10.93 6.49
CA CYS A 171 -8.47 -11.97 6.51
C CYS A 171 -9.55 -11.59 5.52
N LEU A 172 -9.59 -12.27 4.38
CA LEU A 172 -10.60 -12.06 3.34
C LEU A 172 -11.73 -13.06 3.48
N CYS A 173 -12.92 -12.69 3.02
CA CYS A 173 -14.08 -13.57 3.07
C CYS A 173 -14.05 -14.61 1.97
N LYS A 174 -14.36 -15.86 2.33
CA LYS A 174 -14.61 -16.93 1.35
C LYS A 174 -15.74 -16.54 0.41
N ASN A 175 -15.75 -17.13 -0.78
CA ASN A 175 -16.78 -16.86 -1.78
C ASN A 175 -18.19 -17.03 -1.21
N GLY A 176 -19.05 -16.04 -1.46
CA GLY A 176 -20.42 -16.00 -0.96
C GLY A 176 -20.57 -15.43 0.45
N TYR A 177 -19.48 -15.15 1.17
CA TYR A 177 -19.51 -14.47 2.46
C TYR A 177 -19.09 -13.01 2.35
N TYR A 178 -19.69 -12.15 3.19
CA TYR A 178 -19.40 -10.72 3.21
C TYR A 178 -19.65 -10.10 4.59
N GLY A 179 -19.30 -8.81 4.70
CA GLY A 179 -19.52 -8.00 5.90
C GLY A 179 -18.41 -8.19 6.94
N TYR A 180 -18.57 -7.49 8.07
CA TYR A 180 -17.63 -7.59 9.19
C TYR A 180 -17.44 -9.05 9.60
N LYS A 181 -16.18 -9.50 9.63
CA LYS A 181 -15.80 -10.87 10.01
C LYS A 181 -16.42 -11.99 9.16
N CYS A 182 -16.91 -11.68 7.95
CA CYS A 182 -17.45 -12.67 7.02
C CYS A 182 -18.65 -13.48 7.60
N LEU A 183 -19.45 -12.85 8.45
CA LEU A 183 -20.56 -13.50 9.15
C LEU A 183 -21.86 -13.58 8.33
N ARG A 184 -21.93 -12.90 7.17
CA ARG A 184 -23.14 -12.86 6.34
C ARG A 184 -22.91 -13.63 5.05
N TYR A 185 -23.89 -14.44 4.65
CA TYR A 185 -23.90 -15.16 3.38
C TYR A 185 -24.80 -14.46 2.36
N GLY A 186 -24.38 -14.44 1.10
CA GLY A 186 -25.05 -13.78 -0.03
C GLY A 186 -24.25 -12.60 -0.57
N GLN A 187 -24.95 -11.61 -1.14
CA GLN A 187 -24.33 -10.39 -1.66
C GLN A 187 -24.86 -9.16 -0.92
N PHE A 188 -23.97 -8.22 -0.61
CA PHE A 188 -24.39 -6.96 -0.04
C PHE A 188 -25.23 -6.18 -1.07
N ARG A 189 -26.47 -5.84 -0.71
CA ARG A 189 -27.39 -5.09 -1.59
C ARG A 189 -27.06 -3.60 -1.57
N ILE A 190 -25.96 -3.25 -2.25
CA ILE A 190 -25.42 -1.89 -2.37
C ILE A 190 -26.51 -0.87 -2.77
N GLY A 191 -27.35 -1.22 -3.75
CA GLY A 191 -28.40 -0.33 -4.25
C GLY A 191 -29.45 0.05 -3.19
N ILE A 192 -29.82 -0.89 -2.31
CA ILE A 192 -30.80 -0.61 -1.24
C ILE A 192 -30.17 0.31 -0.19
N PHE A 193 -28.92 0.04 0.18
CA PHE A 193 -28.19 0.87 1.13
C PHE A 193 -28.09 2.32 0.66
N PHE A 194 -27.60 2.54 -0.57
CA PHE A 194 -27.51 3.89 -1.13
C PHE A 194 -28.88 4.53 -1.35
N GLY A 195 -29.89 3.77 -1.79
CA GLY A 195 -31.25 4.29 -1.93
C GLY A 195 -31.76 4.88 -0.62
N ILE A 196 -31.69 4.12 0.47
CA ILE A 196 -32.11 4.59 1.80
C ILE A 196 -31.27 5.78 2.26
N SER A 197 -29.93 5.70 2.15
CA SER A 197 -29.04 6.78 2.57
C SER A 197 -29.30 8.08 1.82
N ILE A 198 -29.49 8.03 0.51
CA ILE A 198 -29.81 9.19 -0.32
C ILE A 198 -31.18 9.76 0.07
N THR A 199 -32.20 8.92 0.20
CA THR A 199 -33.55 9.37 0.58
C THR A 199 -33.55 10.06 1.94
N VAL A 200 -32.92 9.48 2.96
CA VAL A 200 -32.83 10.09 4.30
C VAL A 200 -32.07 11.40 4.25
N THR A 201 -30.96 11.46 3.50
CA THR A 201 -30.17 12.69 3.34
C THR A 201 -30.99 13.81 2.71
N VAL A 202 -31.69 13.53 1.61
CA VAL A 202 -32.54 14.51 0.93
C VAL A 202 -33.65 15.04 1.85
N ILE A 203 -34.32 14.14 2.59
CA ILE A 203 -35.38 14.54 3.53
C ILE A 203 -34.82 15.45 4.62
N LEU A 204 -33.69 15.08 5.24
CA LEU A 204 -33.06 15.89 6.27
C LEU A 204 -32.58 17.24 5.73
N SER A 205 -31.99 17.29 4.53
CA SER A 205 -31.59 18.55 3.89
C SER A 205 -32.77 19.46 3.65
N ILE A 206 -33.90 18.94 3.18
CA ILE A 206 -35.14 19.71 3.00
C ILE A 206 -35.65 20.23 4.34
N LEU A 207 -35.71 19.37 5.37
CA LEU A 207 -36.16 19.76 6.70
C LEU A 207 -35.29 20.87 7.29
N PHE A 208 -33.95 20.72 7.25
CA PHE A 208 -33.03 21.74 7.72
C PHE A 208 -33.12 23.04 6.93
N TYR A 209 -33.30 22.97 5.62
CA TYR A 209 -33.49 24.15 4.78
C TYR A 209 -34.76 24.91 5.18
N VAL A 210 -35.88 24.21 5.37
CA VAL A 210 -37.16 24.81 5.74
C VAL A 210 -37.11 25.41 7.15
N THR A 211 -36.49 24.72 8.12
CA THR A 211 -36.38 25.23 9.49
C THR A 211 -35.44 26.42 9.60
N GLN A 212 -34.28 26.39 8.93
CA GLN A 212 -33.36 27.54 8.92
C GLN A 212 -33.95 28.77 8.19
N ARG A 213 -34.65 28.58 7.07
CA ARG A 213 -35.32 29.69 6.35
C ARG A 213 -36.38 30.41 7.17
N ARG A 214 -37.03 29.71 8.12
CA ARG A 214 -38.06 30.32 8.99
C ARG A 214 -37.48 31.29 10.03
N HIS A 215 -36.17 31.25 10.29
CA HIS A 215 -35.50 32.14 11.24
C HIS A 215 -34.78 33.33 10.60
N VAL A 216 -34.79 33.47 9.26
CA VAL A 216 -34.26 34.66 8.58
C VAL A 216 -35.34 35.74 8.57
N LYS A 217 -35.17 36.78 9.39
CA LYS A 217 -35.99 38.00 9.29
C LYS A 217 -35.76 38.62 7.91
N LYS A 218 -36.83 38.96 7.21
CA LYS A 218 -36.75 39.80 6.00
C LYS A 218 -36.57 41.24 6.47
N ASP A 219 -35.39 41.80 6.26
CA ASP A 219 -35.18 43.25 6.26
C ASP A 219 -35.77 43.86 4.98
#